data_AF-A0A7C6S650-F1
#
_entry.id   AF-A0A7C6S650-F1
#
_cell.length_a   1.000
_cell.length_b   1.000
_cell.length_c   1.000
_cell.angle_alpha   90.00
_cell.angle_beta   90.00
_cell.angle_gamma   90.00
#
_symmetry.space_group_name_H-M   'P 1'
#
loop_
_entity.id
_entity.type
_entity.pdbx_description
1 polymer ?
#
loop_
_entity_poly.entity_id
_entity_poly.type
_entity_poly.pdbx_seq_one_letter_code
_entity_poly.pdbx_strand_id
1 'polypeptide(L)'
;GAIAPGYVADIVVMNDLKDFVADMVFFKGELAAKAGKPLFEVSVVQDDRVLNTVKLDDVCPSDFDIYSNSDTVRVIGLVRDNVVTQKEIVKVKRDADNMVIVKGTDLLKLAVVERHKNTGNIGKCLIKNYGLKNGAIAQTIAHDSHNIIVLGDNSDDMALAVNSLKELGGGLIIVSQGKILGSLKLEVAGIMTAQPIEQVNQEFQKMINIAHSLGVSKEVEPFMTLSFLALPVIPSLKLTDKGLFDVDKFEFVTLEA
;
A
#
# COMPACT_ATOMS: atom_id res chain seq x y z
N GLY A 1 23.49 23.40 11.33
CA GLY A 1 22.98 24.23 10.24
C GLY A 1 22.84 25.67 10.69
N ALA A 2 23.95 26.38 10.79
CA ALA A 2 23.99 27.82 11.09
C ALA A 2 25.04 28.47 10.17
N ILE A 3 24.89 29.76 9.88
CA ILE A 3 25.83 30.51 9.04
C ILE A 3 26.78 31.31 9.93
N ALA A 4 28.00 30.80 10.12
CA ALA A 4 29.05 31.44 10.92
C ALA A 4 30.46 30.96 10.51
N PRO A 5 31.52 31.76 10.76
CA PRO A 5 32.89 31.33 10.53
C PRO A 5 33.23 30.03 11.28
N GLY A 6 33.96 29.12 10.62
CA GLY A 6 34.34 27.83 11.17
C GLY A 6 33.32 26.70 10.98
N TYR A 7 32.16 26.97 10.39
CA TYR A 7 31.12 25.97 10.09
C TYR A 7 31.26 25.44 8.65
N VAL A 8 30.68 24.26 8.39
CA VAL A 8 30.58 23.71 7.04
C VAL A 8 29.66 24.59 6.20
N ALA A 9 30.11 24.98 5.01
CA ALA A 9 29.36 25.81 4.08
C ALA A 9 28.29 24.98 3.29
N ASP A 10 27.37 24.37 4.04
CA ASP A 10 26.12 23.82 3.51
C ASP A 10 25.05 24.92 3.58
N ILE A 11 24.77 25.56 2.44
CA ILE A 11 24.00 26.80 2.36
C ILE A 11 22.95 26.68 1.27
N VAL A 12 21.73 27.10 1.57
CA VAL A 12 20.68 27.29 0.55
C VAL A 12 20.36 28.77 0.46
N VAL A 13 20.49 29.32 -0.75
CA VAL A 13 20.07 30.69 -1.07
C VAL A 13 18.67 30.60 -1.68
N MET A 14 17.70 31.20 -1.00
CA MET A 14 16.30 31.25 -1.46
C MET A 14 16.03 32.56 -2.21
N ASN A 15 15.13 32.53 -3.20
CA ASN A 15 14.66 33.75 -3.87
C ASN A 15 13.89 34.69 -2.93
N ASP A 16 13.10 34.10 -2.04
CA ASP A 16 12.30 34.78 -1.04
C ASP A 16 11.98 33.84 0.14
N LEU A 17 11.37 34.39 1.19
CA LEU A 17 10.95 33.66 2.39
C LEU A 17 9.46 33.29 2.40
N LYS A 18 8.80 33.34 1.24
CA LYS A 18 7.39 32.97 1.06
C LYS A 18 7.27 31.62 0.38
N ASP A 19 7.87 31.48 -0.79
CA ASP A 19 7.76 30.29 -1.65
C ASP A 19 8.95 29.34 -1.46
N PHE A 20 10.02 29.79 -0.79
CA PHE A 20 11.23 29.01 -0.47
C PHE A 20 11.84 28.30 -1.70
N VAL A 21 11.77 28.95 -2.87
CA VAL A 21 12.41 28.45 -4.09
C VAL A 21 13.92 28.64 -3.97
N ALA A 22 14.67 27.54 -3.97
CA ALA A 22 16.12 27.54 -3.92
C ALA A 22 16.74 28.04 -5.24
N ASP A 23 17.44 29.18 -5.20
CA ASP A 23 18.22 29.70 -6.33
C ASP A 23 19.60 29.03 -6.40
N MET A 24 20.28 28.89 -5.26
CA MET A 24 21.59 28.24 -5.18
C MET A 24 21.65 27.30 -3.99
N VAL A 25 22.25 26.13 -4.20
CA VAL A 25 22.56 25.19 -3.13
C VAL A 25 24.05 24.95 -3.12
N PHE A 26 24.67 25.19 -1.97
CA PHE A 26 26.08 24.89 -1.71
C PHE A 26 26.18 23.68 -0.78
N PHE A 27 27.09 22.76 -1.11
CA PHE A 27 27.46 21.64 -0.26
C PHE A 27 28.97 21.70 -0.01
N LYS A 28 29.37 21.79 1.26
CA LYS A 28 30.77 21.96 1.69
C LYS A 28 31.50 23.11 0.99
N GLY A 29 30.78 24.19 0.67
CA GLY A 29 31.32 25.38 0.02
C GLY A 29 31.35 25.34 -1.50
N GLU A 30 30.96 24.21 -2.12
CA GLU A 30 30.89 24.06 -3.56
C GLU A 30 29.44 24.24 -4.05
N LEU A 31 29.26 24.95 -5.17
CA LEU A 31 27.94 25.15 -5.77
C LEU A 31 27.44 23.83 -6.36
N ALA A 32 26.47 23.20 -5.69
CA ALA A 32 25.92 21.89 -6.04
C ALA A 32 24.65 21.98 -6.89
N ALA A 33 23.88 23.06 -6.80
CA ALA A 33 22.71 23.29 -7.65
C ALA A 33 22.49 24.78 -7.92
N LYS A 34 21.92 25.10 -9.08
CA LYS A 34 21.53 26.47 -9.44
C LYS A 34 20.22 26.49 -10.22
N ALA A 35 19.33 27.43 -9.89
CA ALA A 35 18.03 27.62 -10.52
C ALA A 35 17.22 26.30 -10.62
N GLY A 36 17.18 25.55 -9.51
CA GLY A 36 16.48 24.26 -9.42
C GLY A 36 17.14 23.08 -10.15
N LYS A 37 18.34 23.24 -10.72
CA LYS A 37 19.05 22.18 -11.43
C LYS A 37 20.30 21.73 -10.68
N PRO A 38 20.52 20.42 -10.50
CA PRO A 38 21.78 19.93 -9.96
C PRO A 38 22.93 20.23 -10.94
N LEU A 39 24.10 20.55 -10.40
CA LEU A 39 25.35 20.74 -11.13
C LEU A 39 26.28 19.53 -10.99
N PHE A 40 25.75 18.42 -10.45
CA PHE A 40 26.42 17.14 -10.32
C PHE A 40 25.60 16.05 -11.01
N GLU A 41 26.27 14.96 -11.35
CA GLU A 41 25.63 13.74 -11.85
C GLU A 41 25.49 12.73 -10.71
N VAL A 42 24.40 11.96 -10.75
CA VAL A 42 24.18 10.84 -9.83
C VAL A 42 24.28 9.55 -10.63
N SER A 43 25.13 8.63 -10.19
CA SER A 43 25.17 7.29 -10.75
C SER A 43 24.06 6.44 -10.15
N VAL A 44 23.35 5.72 -11.01
CA VAL A 44 22.41 4.69 -10.56
C VAL A 44 23.23 3.52 -10.05
N VAL A 45 23.08 3.20 -8.77
CA VAL A 45 23.66 2.00 -8.17
C VAL A 45 22.61 0.90 -8.18
N GLN A 46 22.88 -0.19 -8.89
CA GLN A 46 22.08 -1.40 -8.82
C GLN A 46 22.71 -2.36 -7.82
N ASP A 47 21.88 -2.89 -6.92
CA ASP A 47 22.29 -3.88 -5.93
C ASP A 47 21.29 -5.03 -5.97
N ASP A 48 21.72 -6.17 -6.49
CA ASP A 48 20.87 -7.35 -6.64
C ASP A 48 20.29 -7.84 -5.31
N ARG A 49 20.88 -7.49 -4.16
CA ARG A 49 20.39 -7.87 -2.83
C ARG A 49 19.04 -7.23 -2.49
N VAL A 50 18.72 -6.10 -3.12
CA VAL A 50 17.46 -5.38 -2.93
C VAL A 50 16.51 -5.54 -4.11
N LEU A 51 16.87 -6.33 -5.12
CA LEU A 51 15.98 -6.67 -6.23
C LEU A 51 15.32 -8.03 -6.00
N ASN A 52 14.24 -8.33 -6.73
CA ASN A 52 13.55 -9.62 -6.71
C ASN A 52 13.14 -10.07 -5.29
N THR A 53 12.67 -9.14 -4.47
CA THR A 53 12.34 -9.40 -3.06
C THR A 53 10.93 -9.94 -2.85
N VAL A 54 10.13 -10.06 -3.91
CA VAL A 54 8.79 -10.67 -3.87
C VAL A 54 8.92 -12.18 -4.08
N LYS A 55 8.91 -12.94 -2.99
CA LYS A 55 9.17 -14.38 -2.93
C LYS A 55 7.94 -15.10 -2.38
N LEU A 56 7.11 -15.60 -3.29
CA LEU A 56 5.97 -16.44 -2.99
C LEU A 56 5.66 -17.38 -4.16
N ASP A 57 5.03 -18.51 -3.87
CA ASP A 57 4.37 -19.33 -4.89
C ASP A 57 3.12 -18.62 -5.43
N ASP A 58 2.63 -19.08 -6.58
CA ASP A 58 1.42 -18.49 -7.17
C ASP A 58 0.22 -18.75 -6.26
N VAL A 59 -0.57 -17.72 -6.04
CA VAL A 59 -1.82 -17.80 -5.29
C VAL A 59 -2.99 -18.06 -6.22
N CYS A 60 -4.04 -18.68 -5.70
CA CYS A 60 -5.28 -18.96 -6.40
C CYS A 60 -6.44 -18.16 -5.80
N PRO A 61 -7.57 -17.99 -6.51
CA PRO A 61 -8.72 -17.26 -6.00
C PRO A 61 -9.21 -17.77 -4.63
N SER A 62 -9.25 -19.09 -4.42
CA SER A 62 -9.71 -19.67 -3.15
C SER A 62 -8.87 -19.27 -1.94
N ASP A 63 -7.61 -18.86 -2.14
CA ASP A 63 -6.77 -18.35 -1.05
C ASP A 63 -7.37 -17.10 -0.41
N PHE A 64 -8.13 -16.31 -1.16
CA PHE A 64 -8.76 -15.05 -0.72
C PHE A 64 -10.21 -15.22 -0.26
N ASP A 65 -10.77 -16.43 -0.31
CA ASP A 65 -12.11 -16.67 0.20
C ASP A 65 -12.15 -16.59 1.72
N ILE A 66 -13.22 -15.99 2.23
CA ILE A 66 -13.45 -15.72 3.65
C ILE A 66 -14.71 -16.45 4.05
N TYR A 67 -14.57 -17.39 5.00
CA TYR A 67 -15.65 -18.21 5.51
C TYR A 67 -15.98 -17.81 6.95
N SER A 68 -17.26 -17.88 7.33
CA SER A 68 -17.66 -17.70 8.72
C SER A 68 -18.93 -18.50 9.06
N ASN A 69 -18.97 -19.07 10.25
CA ASN A 69 -20.13 -19.72 10.85
C ASN A 69 -21.01 -18.74 11.64
N SER A 70 -20.56 -17.50 11.86
CA SER A 70 -21.32 -16.46 12.56
C SER A 70 -22.09 -15.53 11.61
N ASP A 71 -23.25 -15.03 12.07
CA ASP A 71 -23.97 -13.94 11.39
C ASP A 71 -23.26 -12.59 11.56
N THR A 72 -22.35 -12.47 12.53
CA THR A 72 -21.62 -11.24 12.83
C THR A 72 -20.11 -11.46 12.86
N VAL A 73 -19.39 -10.54 12.23
CA VAL A 73 -17.92 -10.59 12.10
C VAL A 73 -17.28 -9.26 12.47
N ARG A 74 -16.05 -9.32 12.96
CA ARG A 74 -15.16 -8.17 13.17
C ARG A 74 -14.64 -7.68 11.83
N VAL A 75 -14.75 -6.38 11.59
CA VAL A 75 -14.24 -5.75 10.38
C VAL A 75 -13.41 -4.52 10.74
N ILE A 76 -12.46 -4.20 9.87
CA ILE A 76 -11.73 -2.94 9.94
C ILE A 76 -12.64 -1.86 9.34
N GLY A 77 -13.09 -0.92 10.15
CA GLY A 77 -13.87 0.24 9.72
C GLY A 77 -12.95 1.42 9.40
N LEU A 78 -12.99 1.92 8.15
CA LEU A 78 -12.30 3.16 7.83
C LEU A 78 -13.04 4.36 8.40
N VAL A 79 -12.28 5.25 9.02
CA VAL A 79 -12.72 6.58 9.44
C VAL A 79 -12.25 7.58 8.41
N ARG A 80 -13.14 8.48 7.96
CA ARG A 80 -12.79 9.52 6.99
C ARG A 80 -11.67 10.42 7.52
N ASP A 81 -10.78 10.84 6.62
CA ASP A 81 -9.66 11.74 6.88
C ASP A 81 -8.77 11.33 8.07
N ASN A 82 -8.64 10.02 8.33
CA ASN A 82 -7.88 9.52 9.46
C ASN A 82 -7.09 8.25 9.13
N VAL A 83 -5.89 8.14 9.70
CA VAL A 83 -5.04 6.93 9.63
C VAL A 83 -5.52 5.86 10.62
N VAL A 84 -6.22 6.27 11.68
CA VAL A 84 -6.80 5.37 12.69
C VAL A 84 -8.02 4.65 12.11
N THR A 85 -8.14 3.36 12.43
CA THR A 85 -9.28 2.53 12.07
C THR A 85 -10.13 2.19 13.28
N GLN A 86 -11.41 1.92 13.04
CA GLN A 86 -12.32 1.41 14.07
C GLN A 86 -12.45 -0.11 13.96
N LYS A 87 -12.65 -0.75 15.11
CA LYS A 87 -13.12 -2.13 15.21
C LYS A 87 -14.65 -2.11 15.17
N GLU A 88 -15.22 -2.59 14.07
CA GLU A 88 -16.68 -2.71 13.92
C GLU A 88 -17.11 -4.18 13.97
N ILE A 89 -18.30 -4.44 14.50
CA ILE A 89 -18.98 -5.73 14.39
C ILE A 89 -20.15 -5.54 13.42
N VAL A 90 -20.15 -6.28 12.32
CA VAL A 90 -21.15 -6.13 11.25
C VAL A 90 -21.84 -7.46 10.98
N LYS A 91 -23.11 -7.38 10.57
CA LYS A 91 -23.83 -8.54 10.06
C LYS A 91 -23.40 -8.85 8.64
N VAL A 92 -23.16 -10.12 8.32
CA VAL A 92 -22.78 -10.56 6.98
C VAL A 92 -23.76 -11.57 6.42
N LYS A 93 -23.90 -11.56 5.09
CA LYS A 93 -24.58 -12.63 4.35
C LYS A 93 -23.56 -13.66 3.90
N ARG A 94 -24.01 -14.90 3.78
CA ARG A 94 -23.20 -16.04 3.37
C ARG A 94 -23.92 -16.85 2.30
N ASP A 95 -23.17 -17.56 1.49
CA ASP A 95 -23.71 -18.55 0.56
C ASP A 95 -23.93 -19.91 1.26
N ALA A 96 -24.25 -20.95 0.47
CA ALA A 96 -24.52 -22.29 0.97
C ALA A 96 -23.29 -22.96 1.62
N ASP A 97 -22.08 -22.53 1.26
CA ASP A 97 -20.81 -23.07 1.74
C ASP A 97 -20.21 -22.21 2.87
N ASN A 98 -20.99 -21.28 3.43
CA ASN A 98 -20.60 -20.32 4.46
C ASN A 98 -19.56 -19.27 4.02
N MET A 99 -19.32 -19.08 2.71
CA MET A 99 -18.47 -18.00 2.23
C MET A 99 -19.19 -16.65 2.40
N VAL A 100 -18.48 -15.67 2.95
CA VAL A 100 -19.01 -14.32 3.14
C VAL A 100 -19.19 -13.61 1.79
N ILE A 101 -20.41 -13.11 1.56
CA ILE A 101 -20.76 -12.38 0.34
C ILE A 101 -20.52 -10.88 0.56
N VAL A 102 -19.48 -10.35 -0.08
CA VAL A 102 -19.13 -8.91 -0.05
C VAL A 102 -19.72 -8.13 -1.23
N LYS A 103 -20.02 -8.81 -2.34
CA LYS A 103 -20.50 -8.17 -3.58
C LYS A 103 -21.81 -7.44 -3.34
N GLY A 104 -21.88 -6.18 -3.78
CA GLY A 104 -23.05 -5.32 -3.59
C GLY A 104 -23.18 -4.73 -2.18
N THR A 105 -22.21 -4.94 -1.29
CA THR A 105 -22.15 -4.32 0.04
C THR A 105 -21.09 -3.20 0.08
N ASP A 106 -20.91 -2.57 1.24
CA ASP A 106 -19.80 -1.65 1.55
C ASP A 106 -18.55 -2.37 2.10
N LEU A 107 -18.59 -3.70 2.18
CA LEU A 107 -17.49 -4.55 2.60
C LEU A 107 -16.61 -4.95 1.42
N LEU A 108 -15.32 -5.14 1.69
CA LEU A 108 -14.34 -5.76 0.80
C LEU A 108 -13.56 -6.83 1.55
N LYS A 109 -13.03 -7.79 0.79
CA LYS A 109 -12.02 -8.72 1.27
C LYS A 109 -10.70 -7.97 1.40
N LEU A 110 -9.95 -8.24 2.47
CA LEU A 110 -8.59 -7.74 2.69
C LEU A 110 -7.69 -8.92 3.04
N ALA A 111 -6.52 -8.99 2.41
CA ALA A 111 -5.53 -10.00 2.70
C ALA A 111 -4.12 -9.42 2.79
N VAL A 112 -3.29 -10.00 3.65
CA VAL A 112 -1.85 -9.77 3.72
C VAL A 112 -1.15 -11.10 3.43
N VAL A 113 -0.33 -11.13 2.38
CA VAL A 113 0.40 -12.30 1.89
C VAL A 113 1.88 -12.14 2.21
N GLU A 114 2.44 -13.10 2.93
CA GLU A 114 3.88 -13.13 3.24
C GLU A 114 4.69 -13.28 1.94
N ARG A 115 5.69 -12.41 1.75
CA ARG A 115 6.46 -12.39 0.51
C ARG A 115 7.98 -12.41 0.68
N HIS A 116 8.49 -12.47 1.91
CA HIS A 116 9.93 -12.38 2.16
C HIS A 116 10.58 -13.76 2.24
N LYS A 117 9.85 -14.75 2.76
CA LYS A 117 10.35 -16.09 3.06
C LYS A 117 9.57 -17.22 2.40
N ASN A 118 8.53 -16.91 1.62
CA ASN A 118 7.61 -17.87 1.03
C ASN A 118 7.06 -18.84 2.08
N THR A 119 6.53 -18.32 3.19
CA THR A 119 5.97 -19.16 4.26
C THR A 119 4.60 -19.75 3.90
N GLY A 120 3.94 -19.21 2.89
CA GLY A 120 2.54 -19.53 2.56
C GLY A 120 1.51 -18.85 3.48
N ASN A 121 1.94 -17.98 4.40
CA ASN A 121 1.03 -17.27 5.29
C ASN A 121 0.17 -16.26 4.53
N ILE A 122 -1.14 -16.35 4.73
CA ILE A 122 -2.13 -15.39 4.21
C ILE A 122 -3.10 -15.05 5.33
N GLY A 123 -2.97 -13.84 5.88
CA GLY A 123 -3.93 -13.30 6.82
C GLY A 123 -5.11 -12.69 6.07
N LYS A 124 -6.32 -12.92 6.55
CA LYS A 124 -7.55 -12.44 5.90
C LYS A 124 -8.49 -11.76 6.88
N CYS A 125 -9.13 -10.69 6.43
CA CYS A 125 -10.27 -10.10 7.12
C CYS A 125 -11.16 -9.33 6.13
N LEU A 126 -12.14 -8.61 6.69
CA LEU A 126 -13.01 -7.72 5.94
C LEU A 126 -12.73 -6.28 6.34
N ILE A 127 -12.84 -5.39 5.36
CA ILE A 127 -12.77 -3.94 5.54
C ILE A 127 -14.06 -3.30 5.06
N LYS A 128 -14.50 -2.25 5.74
CA LYS A 128 -15.70 -1.47 5.42
C LYS A 128 -15.34 -0.05 5.03
N ASN A 129 -16.15 0.56 4.16
CA ASN A 129 -16.07 1.97 3.73
C ASN A 129 -14.84 2.33 2.88
N TYR A 130 -14.14 1.37 2.27
CA TYR A 130 -13.05 1.66 1.32
C TYR A 130 -13.57 2.12 -0.05
N GLY A 131 -14.72 1.61 -0.48
CA GLY A 131 -15.46 2.14 -1.65
C GLY A 131 -15.16 1.48 -2.99
N LEU A 132 -14.09 0.67 -3.11
CA LEU A 132 -13.75 -0.03 -4.35
C LEU A 132 -14.92 -0.93 -4.84
N LYS A 133 -15.10 -1.01 -6.16
CA LYS A 133 -16.10 -1.83 -6.84
C LYS A 133 -15.49 -2.51 -8.06
N ASN A 134 -15.91 -3.76 -8.28
CA ASN A 134 -15.58 -4.61 -9.42
C ASN A 134 -14.08 -4.72 -9.67
N GLY A 135 -13.29 -4.98 -8.64
CA GLY A 135 -11.84 -4.99 -8.80
C GLY A 135 -11.07 -5.27 -7.53
N ALA A 136 -9.75 -5.22 -7.68
CA ALA A 136 -8.78 -5.35 -6.61
C ALA A 136 -7.65 -4.33 -6.74
N ILE A 137 -7.13 -3.90 -5.60
CA ILE A 137 -5.91 -3.08 -5.50
C ILE A 137 -4.92 -3.86 -4.63
N ALA A 138 -3.69 -4.02 -5.12
CA ALA A 138 -2.61 -4.66 -4.39
C ALA A 138 -1.34 -3.81 -4.39
N GLN A 139 -0.56 -3.91 -3.31
CA GLN A 139 0.76 -3.29 -3.22
C GLN A 139 1.72 -4.04 -2.32
N THR A 140 3.02 -3.82 -2.52
CA THR A 140 4.10 -4.31 -1.65
C THR A 140 4.51 -3.32 -0.56
N ILE A 141 3.95 -2.10 -0.57
CA ILE A 141 4.11 -1.11 0.49
C ILE A 141 3.00 -1.31 1.52
N ALA A 142 3.27 -2.13 2.53
CA ALA A 142 2.36 -2.39 3.66
C ALA A 142 3.09 -2.17 4.98
N HIS A 143 2.94 -0.98 5.57
CA HIS A 143 3.72 -0.57 6.73
C HIS A 143 3.51 -1.52 7.92
N ASP A 144 4.54 -1.98 8.64
CA ASP A 144 5.99 -1.81 8.41
C ASP A 144 6.68 -3.13 8.03
N SER A 145 5.91 -4.22 7.92
CA SER A 145 6.45 -5.52 7.50
C SER A 145 6.64 -5.61 5.99
N HIS A 146 5.98 -4.74 5.23
CA HIS A 146 6.03 -4.66 3.77
C HIS A 146 5.80 -6.01 3.09
N ASN A 147 4.86 -6.78 3.63
CA ASN A 147 4.24 -7.91 2.94
C ASN A 147 3.33 -7.41 1.80
N ILE A 148 2.86 -8.30 0.93
CA ILE A 148 1.86 -7.89 -0.07
C ILE A 148 0.55 -7.66 0.69
N ILE A 149 -0.09 -6.51 0.46
CA ILE A 149 -1.46 -6.26 0.90
C ILE A 149 -2.35 -6.10 -0.32
N VAL A 150 -3.50 -6.77 -0.30
CA VAL A 150 -4.49 -6.74 -1.37
C VAL A 150 -5.88 -6.60 -0.79
N LEU A 151 -6.71 -5.77 -1.42
CA LEU A 151 -8.14 -5.74 -1.18
C LEU A 151 -8.91 -5.87 -2.48
N GLY A 152 -10.13 -6.38 -2.39
CA GLY A 152 -11.01 -6.50 -3.55
C GLY A 152 -12.42 -6.95 -3.16
N ASP A 153 -13.34 -6.85 -4.11
CA ASP A 153 -14.71 -7.36 -3.96
C ASP A 153 -14.91 -8.76 -4.56
N ASN A 154 -13.86 -9.31 -5.18
CA ASN A 154 -13.85 -10.65 -5.76
C ASN A 154 -12.44 -11.26 -5.69
N SER A 155 -12.37 -12.58 -5.52
CA SER A 155 -11.10 -13.28 -5.29
C SER A 155 -10.24 -13.44 -6.54
N ASP A 156 -10.86 -13.49 -7.72
CA ASP A 156 -10.16 -13.67 -8.99
C ASP A 156 -9.24 -12.47 -9.28
N ASP A 157 -9.78 -11.26 -9.17
CA ASP A 157 -9.01 -10.03 -9.36
C ASP A 157 -7.93 -9.87 -8.29
N MET A 158 -8.20 -10.30 -7.05
CA MET A 158 -7.20 -10.29 -5.98
C MET A 158 -6.03 -11.23 -6.27
N ALA A 159 -6.30 -12.46 -6.70
CA ALA A 159 -5.26 -13.43 -7.06
C ALA A 159 -4.43 -12.94 -8.25
N LEU A 160 -5.09 -12.42 -9.30
CA LEU A 160 -4.39 -11.82 -10.43
C LEU A 160 -3.50 -10.66 -10.00
N ALA A 161 -3.99 -9.78 -9.11
CA ALA A 161 -3.21 -8.64 -8.63
C ALA A 161 -1.95 -9.08 -7.85
N VAL A 162 -2.08 -10.07 -6.98
CA VAL A 162 -0.95 -10.60 -6.19
C VAL A 162 0.08 -11.30 -7.07
N ASN A 163 -0.34 -12.16 -7.99
CA ASN A 163 0.56 -12.84 -8.93
C ASN A 163 1.26 -11.82 -9.86
N SER A 164 0.55 -10.77 -10.28
CA SER A 164 1.14 -9.69 -11.09
C SER A 164 2.21 -8.91 -10.33
N LEU A 165 2.07 -8.70 -9.01
CA LEU A 165 3.11 -8.06 -8.20
C LEU A 165 4.39 -8.90 -8.11
N LYS A 166 4.27 -10.23 -8.08
CA LYS A 166 5.41 -11.15 -8.16
C LYS A 166 6.14 -10.99 -9.48
N GLU A 167 5.42 -11.01 -10.60
CA GLU A 167 6.00 -10.82 -11.94
C GLU A 167 6.64 -9.43 -12.11
N LEU A 168 6.03 -8.39 -11.55
CA LEU A 168 6.52 -7.01 -11.61
C LEU A 168 7.82 -6.82 -10.80
N GLY A 169 8.06 -7.67 -9.81
CA GLY A 169 9.15 -7.53 -8.83
C GLY A 169 8.82 -6.60 -7.67
N GLY A 170 7.52 -6.39 -7.40
CA GLY A 170 7.01 -5.45 -6.40
C GLY A 170 6.55 -4.13 -7.00
N GLY A 171 5.64 -3.46 -6.30
CA GLY A 171 4.96 -2.27 -6.83
C GLY A 171 3.54 -2.10 -6.36
N LEU A 172 2.75 -1.48 -7.24
CA LEU A 172 1.31 -1.27 -7.13
C LEU A 172 0.62 -1.92 -8.34
N ILE A 173 -0.52 -2.57 -8.13
CA ILE A 173 -1.36 -3.15 -9.18
C ILE A 173 -2.83 -2.82 -8.92
N ILE A 174 -3.56 -2.44 -9.97
CA ILE A 174 -5.03 -2.39 -9.97
C ILE A 174 -5.55 -3.35 -11.02
N VAL A 175 -6.46 -4.23 -10.62
CA VAL A 175 -7.16 -5.19 -11.49
C VAL A 175 -8.66 -4.93 -11.44
N SER A 176 -9.32 -5.09 -12.57
CA SER A 176 -10.78 -5.10 -12.67
C SER A 176 -11.20 -6.06 -13.77
N GLN A 177 -12.14 -6.96 -13.47
CA GLN A 177 -12.74 -7.87 -14.46
C GLN A 177 -11.68 -8.72 -15.19
N GLY A 178 -10.71 -9.25 -14.45
CA GLY A 178 -9.64 -10.09 -14.96
C GLY A 178 -8.59 -9.35 -15.80
N LYS A 179 -8.54 -8.01 -15.73
CA LYS A 179 -7.59 -7.17 -16.48
C LYS A 179 -6.83 -6.24 -15.56
N ILE A 180 -5.52 -6.15 -15.76
CA ILE A 180 -4.68 -5.13 -15.13
C ILE A 180 -5.03 -3.79 -15.79
N LEU A 181 -5.58 -2.86 -14.99
CA LEU A 181 -5.90 -1.51 -15.45
C LEU A 181 -4.72 -0.55 -15.28
N GLY A 182 -3.82 -0.85 -14.34
CA GLY A 182 -2.61 -0.07 -14.14
C GLY A 182 -1.62 -0.80 -13.23
N SER A 183 -0.34 -0.45 -13.41
CA SER A 183 0.77 -0.93 -12.60
C SER A 183 1.78 0.20 -12.38
N LEU A 184 2.48 0.15 -11.25
CA LEU A 184 3.68 0.96 -10.99
C LEU A 184 4.75 0.03 -10.42
N LYS A 185 5.85 -0.15 -11.16
CA LYS A 185 6.95 -1.02 -10.75
C LYS A 185 7.79 -0.34 -9.67
N LEU A 186 8.07 -1.06 -8.59
CA LEU A 186 8.95 -0.62 -7.51
C LEU A 186 9.99 -1.70 -7.22
N GLU A 187 10.95 -1.86 -8.14
CA GLU A 187 11.88 -2.98 -8.15
C GLU A 187 12.86 -3.01 -6.96
N VAL A 188 13.09 -1.87 -6.31
CA VAL A 188 13.97 -1.77 -5.15
C VAL A 188 13.18 -2.10 -3.90
N ALA A 189 13.39 -3.32 -3.40
CA ALA A 189 12.75 -3.95 -2.25
C ALA A 189 11.21 -4.08 -2.35
N GLY A 190 10.60 -3.80 -3.50
CA GLY A 190 9.15 -3.64 -3.61
C GLY A 190 8.65 -2.31 -3.03
N ILE A 191 9.50 -1.30 -2.89
CA ILE A 191 9.19 -0.04 -2.19
C ILE A 191 9.60 1.18 -2.99
N MET A 192 10.73 1.11 -3.71
CA MET A 192 11.27 2.23 -4.50
C MET A 192 11.57 1.80 -5.93
N THR A 193 11.80 2.77 -6.81
CA THR A 193 12.23 2.54 -8.19
C THR A 193 13.36 3.51 -8.54
N ALA A 194 14.22 3.11 -9.48
CA ALA A 194 15.26 3.98 -10.05
C ALA A 194 14.75 4.85 -11.21
N GLN A 195 13.44 4.79 -11.53
CA GLN A 195 12.85 5.63 -12.57
C GLN A 195 12.82 7.12 -12.21
N PRO A 196 12.85 8.03 -13.21
CA PRO A 196 12.72 9.46 -12.98
C PRO A 196 11.43 9.84 -12.27
N ILE A 197 11.49 10.79 -11.34
CA ILE A 197 10.36 11.19 -10.50
C ILE A 197 9.16 11.70 -11.32
N GLU A 198 9.40 12.36 -12.45
CA GLU A 198 8.34 12.84 -13.32
C GLU A 198 7.53 11.69 -13.93
N GLN A 199 8.21 10.60 -14.32
CA GLN A 199 7.57 9.40 -14.84
C GLN A 199 6.77 8.70 -13.73
N VAL A 200 7.41 8.47 -12.57
CA VAL A 200 6.78 7.83 -11.42
C VAL A 200 5.55 8.60 -10.97
N ASN A 201 5.63 9.93 -10.89
CA ASN A 201 4.50 10.77 -10.51
C ASN A 201 3.36 10.67 -11.54
N GLN A 202 3.65 10.71 -12.85
CA GLN A 202 2.63 10.56 -13.87
C GLN A 202 1.91 9.20 -13.78
N GLU A 203 2.66 8.11 -13.58
CA GLU A 203 2.10 6.76 -13.43
C GLU A 203 1.29 6.64 -12.13
N PHE A 204 1.80 7.15 -11.01
CA PHE A 204 1.10 7.14 -9.73
C PHE A 204 -0.20 7.95 -9.76
N GLN A 205 -0.21 9.12 -10.39
CA GLN A 205 -1.45 9.91 -10.57
C GLN A 205 -2.47 9.18 -11.47
N LYS A 206 -2.03 8.45 -12.50
CA LYS A 206 -2.93 7.59 -13.29
C LYS A 206 -3.54 6.49 -12.42
N MET A 207 -2.73 5.84 -11.59
CA MET A 207 -3.18 4.79 -10.67
C MET A 207 -4.24 5.30 -9.68
N ILE A 208 -4.02 6.48 -9.08
CA ILE A 208 -5.00 7.14 -8.20
C ILE A 208 -6.32 7.39 -8.94
N ASN A 209 -6.26 7.95 -10.16
CA ASN A 209 -7.46 8.21 -10.96
C ASN A 209 -8.23 6.92 -11.31
N ILE A 210 -7.53 5.83 -11.60
CA ILE A 210 -8.15 4.52 -11.85
C ILE A 210 -8.88 4.05 -10.58
N ALA A 211 -8.24 4.09 -9.41
CA ALA A 211 -8.87 3.67 -8.16
C ALA A 211 -10.15 4.48 -7.86
N HIS A 212 -10.14 5.80 -8.09
CA HIS A 212 -11.34 6.62 -7.96
C HIS A 212 -12.42 6.27 -8.97
N SER A 213 -12.05 5.95 -10.21
CA SER A 213 -13.01 5.50 -11.23
C SER A 213 -13.69 4.17 -10.88
N LEU A 214 -13.03 3.35 -10.04
CA LEU A 214 -13.56 2.11 -9.49
C LEU A 214 -14.33 2.30 -8.17
N GLY A 215 -14.60 3.55 -7.75
CA GLY A 215 -15.49 3.85 -6.62
C GLY A 215 -14.82 4.23 -5.30
N VAL A 216 -13.49 4.21 -5.22
CA VAL A 216 -12.78 4.75 -4.04
C VAL A 216 -13.05 6.25 -3.94
N SER A 217 -13.51 6.73 -2.79
CA SER A 217 -13.82 8.15 -2.58
C SER A 217 -12.60 9.04 -2.87
N LYS A 218 -12.83 10.26 -3.38
CA LYS A 218 -11.76 11.27 -3.54
C LYS A 218 -11.15 11.74 -2.22
N GLU A 219 -11.85 11.49 -1.12
CA GLU A 219 -11.37 11.77 0.25
C GLU A 219 -10.48 10.64 0.80
N VAL A 220 -10.36 9.52 0.08
CA VAL A 220 -9.53 8.38 0.46
C VAL A 220 -8.31 8.32 -0.45
N GLU A 221 -7.12 8.43 0.13
CA GLU A 221 -5.84 8.19 -0.55
C GLU A 221 -5.65 6.67 -0.74
N PRO A 222 -5.92 6.09 -1.93
CA PRO A 222 -6.15 4.65 -2.05
C PRO A 222 -4.95 3.81 -1.55
N PHE A 223 -3.75 4.14 -2.03
CA PHE A 223 -2.55 3.38 -1.69
C PHE A 223 -2.05 3.67 -0.27
N MET A 224 -2.09 4.93 0.17
CA MET A 224 -1.64 5.29 1.51
C MET A 224 -2.55 4.67 2.59
N THR A 225 -3.87 4.79 2.46
CA THR A 225 -4.81 4.17 3.41
C THR A 225 -4.61 2.66 3.46
N LEU A 226 -4.47 1.99 2.31
CA LEU A 226 -4.22 0.56 2.25
C LEU A 226 -2.92 0.17 2.99
N SER A 227 -1.86 0.97 2.87
CA SER A 227 -0.55 0.66 3.46
C SER A 227 -0.58 0.57 5.01
N PHE A 228 -1.42 1.38 5.66
CA PHE A 228 -1.54 1.44 7.13
C PHE A 228 -2.47 0.38 7.72
N LEU A 229 -3.22 -0.35 6.89
CA LEU A 229 -4.06 -1.46 7.35
C LEU A 229 -3.23 -2.65 7.86
N ALA A 230 -1.96 -2.70 7.47
CA ALA A 230 -1.01 -3.73 7.88
C ALA A 230 -0.11 -3.36 9.06
N LEU A 231 -0.35 -2.21 9.73
CA LEU A 231 0.55 -1.66 10.75
C LEU A 231 0.07 -1.97 12.18
N PRO A 232 0.47 -3.10 12.83
CA PRO A 232 -0.09 -3.58 14.10
C PRO A 232 0.44 -2.81 15.33
N VAL A 233 0.68 -1.51 15.19
CA VAL A 233 1.15 -0.62 16.27
C VAL A 233 0.31 0.66 16.38
N ILE A 234 -0.70 0.82 15.51
CA ILE A 234 -1.66 1.94 15.57
C ILE A 234 -3.10 1.39 15.73
N PRO A 235 -3.96 2.00 16.56
CA PRO A 235 -5.28 1.46 16.85
C PRO A 235 -6.22 1.34 15.64
N SER A 236 -7.29 0.52 15.71
CA SER A 236 -7.60 -0.47 16.78
C SER A 236 -7.51 -1.91 16.28
N LEU A 237 -7.83 -2.14 15.00
CA LEU A 237 -7.83 -3.46 14.37
C LEU A 237 -7.04 -3.40 13.06
N LYS A 238 -6.07 -4.30 12.90
CA LYS A 238 -5.11 -4.36 11.78
C LYS A 238 -4.93 -5.79 11.28
N LEU A 239 -4.35 -5.95 10.10
CA LEU A 239 -4.12 -7.25 9.49
C LEU A 239 -2.62 -7.52 9.31
N THR A 240 -2.16 -8.71 9.67
CA THR A 240 -0.81 -9.18 9.33
C THR A 240 -0.91 -10.43 8.47
N ASP A 241 0.19 -10.95 7.93
CA ASP A 241 0.20 -12.25 7.25
C ASP A 241 -0.24 -13.41 8.16
N LYS A 242 -0.16 -13.22 9.48
CA LYS A 242 -0.57 -14.20 10.50
C LYS A 242 -2.03 -14.07 10.91
N GLY A 243 -2.76 -13.10 10.37
CA GLY A 243 -4.17 -12.88 10.65
C GLY A 243 -4.47 -11.55 11.32
N LEU A 244 -5.73 -11.44 11.77
CA LEU A 244 -6.33 -10.24 12.33
C LEU A 244 -5.80 -9.95 13.73
N PHE A 245 -5.36 -8.73 13.97
CA PHE A 245 -4.68 -8.32 15.20
C PHE A 245 -5.41 -7.13 15.85
N ASP A 246 -5.81 -7.29 17.10
CA ASP A 246 -6.41 -6.24 17.93
C ASP A 246 -5.27 -5.52 18.66
N VAL A 247 -4.97 -4.29 18.22
CA VAL A 247 -3.84 -3.49 18.72
C VAL A 247 -4.10 -3.01 20.14
N ASP A 248 -5.36 -2.76 20.51
CA ASP A 248 -5.72 -2.28 21.84
C ASP A 248 -5.51 -3.39 22.90
N LYS A 249 -5.81 -4.64 22.53
CA LYS A 249 -5.57 -5.82 23.38
C LYS A 249 -4.20 -6.46 23.20
N PHE A 250 -3.50 -6.10 22.13
CA PHE A 250 -2.22 -6.65 21.72
C PHE A 250 -2.23 -8.17 21.51
N GLU A 251 -3.28 -8.68 20.87
CA GLU A 251 -3.46 -10.12 20.59
C GLU A 251 -4.05 -10.38 19.20
N PHE A 252 -3.82 -11.59 18.68
CA PHE A 252 -4.56 -12.06 17.52
C PHE A 252 -6.01 -12.38 17.89
N VAL A 253 -6.94 -11.98 17.04
CA VAL A 253 -8.37 -12.23 17.23
C VAL A 253 -8.95 -12.96 16.03
N THR A 254 -10.03 -13.71 16.25
CA THR A 254 -10.77 -14.34 15.16
C THR A 254 -11.64 -13.32 14.42
N LEU A 255 -11.97 -13.65 13.17
CA LEU A 255 -12.94 -12.91 12.37
C LEU A 255 -14.33 -12.88 13.03
N GLU A 256 -14.72 -13.98 13.69
CA GLU A 256 -16.05 -14.14 14.27
C GLU A 256 -16.17 -13.43 15.61
N ALA A 257 -17.17 -12.55 15.75
CA ALA A 257 -17.35 -11.71 16.93
C ALA A 257 -17.84 -12.48 18.16
#